data_AF-A0AAX3YQE2-F1
#
_entry.id   AF-A0AAX3YQE2-F1
#
_cell.length_a   1.000
_cell.length_b   1.000
_cell.length_c   1.000
_cell.angle_alpha   90.00
_cell.angle_beta   90.00
_cell.angle_gamma   90.00
#
_symmetry.space_group_name_H-M   'P 1'
#
loop_
_entity.id
_entity.type
_entity.pdbx_description
1 polymer ?
#
loop_
_entity_poly.entity_id
_entity_poly.type
_entity_poly.pdbx_seq_one_letter_code
_entity_poly.pdbx_strand_id
1 'polypeptide(L)'
;MSTTTTRGVVGAMMLAALVTMTGCAGDSPTAPSTSPVLPNDSGSLGVTPKHTFAEVPIADAEVFAIEFIKLYGSFSPANPDPGRTWMSTWRSLAMSEVSERAETEFDRMWGWTWDQQAQAQDVLPTGPAQIGASFGTVTVRVPARRYVLGLLAQRVADGHWENLHFEVVVGPRRLGDANSDLAVYRAEMRGA
;
A
#
# COMPACT_ATOMS: atom_id res chain seq x y z
N MET A 1 -48.82 -29.38 -25.86
CA MET A 1 -47.86 -29.89 -26.86
C MET A 1 -46.56 -30.20 -26.12
N SER A 2 -46.22 -31.47 -26.09
CA SER A 2 -45.05 -32.05 -25.43
C SER A 2 -43.88 -32.10 -26.39
N THR A 3 -42.65 -31.88 -25.89
CA THR A 3 -41.45 -32.57 -26.38
C THR A 3 -40.43 -32.66 -25.25
N THR A 4 -40.38 -33.83 -24.63
CA THR A 4 -39.22 -34.40 -23.94
C THR A 4 -38.27 -35.01 -24.99
N THR A 5 -36.96 -35.05 -24.71
CA THR A 5 -35.99 -36.15 -24.97
C THR A 5 -34.57 -35.57 -25.20
N THR A 6 -33.40 -36.09 -24.80
CA THR A 6 -32.84 -36.97 -23.75
C THR A 6 -31.34 -37.13 -24.09
N ARG A 7 -30.46 -37.21 -23.06
CA ARG A 7 -29.13 -37.86 -22.97
C ARG A 7 -27.88 -37.29 -23.68
N GLY A 8 -26.85 -37.09 -22.85
CA GLY A 8 -25.44 -37.38 -23.11
C GLY A 8 -24.68 -37.49 -21.78
N VAL A 9 -24.12 -38.66 -21.48
CA VAL A 9 -23.44 -39.06 -20.23
C VAL A 9 -21.94 -39.25 -20.50
N VAL A 10 -21.13 -39.19 -19.43
CA VAL A 10 -19.82 -39.84 -19.21
C VAL A 10 -18.58 -38.99 -19.52
N GLY A 11 -17.74 -38.83 -18.49
CA GLY A 11 -16.35 -38.38 -18.62
C GLY A 11 -15.63 -38.21 -17.27
N ALA A 12 -15.59 -39.26 -16.45
CA ALA A 12 -14.73 -39.32 -15.27
C ALA A 12 -13.28 -39.65 -15.69
N MET A 13 -12.30 -38.95 -15.12
CA MET A 13 -10.94 -39.47 -15.00
C MET A 13 -10.28 -38.90 -13.73
N MET A 14 -10.26 -39.73 -12.69
CA MET A 14 -9.36 -39.62 -11.55
C MET A 14 -7.93 -39.97 -12.00
N LEU A 15 -6.93 -39.33 -11.37
CA LEU A 15 -5.64 -39.95 -11.10
C LEU A 15 -5.10 -39.38 -9.79
N ALA A 16 -5.27 -40.15 -8.72
CA ALA A 16 -4.55 -40.02 -7.47
C ALA A 16 -3.22 -40.78 -7.60
N ALA A 17 -2.12 -40.15 -7.24
CA ALA A 17 -0.83 -40.81 -7.04
C ALA A 17 -0.46 -40.72 -5.57
N LEU A 18 -0.78 -41.79 -4.83
CA LEU A 18 -0.16 -42.12 -3.54
C LEU A 18 1.26 -42.61 -3.82
N VAL A 19 2.27 -41.97 -3.22
CA VAL A 19 3.60 -42.57 -3.05
C VAL A 19 3.80 -42.82 -1.57
N THR A 20 3.68 -44.10 -1.20
CA THR A 20 4.13 -44.62 0.09
C THR A 20 5.64 -44.85 0.01
N MET A 21 6.42 -44.21 0.88
CA MET A 21 7.74 -44.70 1.21
C MET A 21 7.74 -45.20 2.67
N THR A 22 7.97 -46.50 2.74
CA THR A 22 8.35 -47.33 3.89
C THR A 22 9.44 -46.70 4.75
N GLY A 23 9.29 -46.87 6.06
CA GLY A 23 10.17 -46.29 7.07
C GLY A 23 11.57 -46.90 7.14
N CYS A 24 12.47 -46.11 7.70
CA CYS A 24 13.65 -46.56 8.42
C CYS A 24 13.60 -45.92 9.81
N ALA A 25 13.31 -46.73 10.83
CA ALA A 25 13.83 -46.46 12.16
C ALA A 25 15.35 -46.67 12.08
N GLY A 26 16.11 -45.65 12.40
CA GLY A 26 17.57 -45.68 12.42
C GLY A 26 18.07 -44.38 13.03
N ASP A 27 18.89 -44.52 14.07
CA ASP A 27 19.45 -43.46 14.91
C ASP A 27 19.78 -42.17 14.16
N SER A 28 19.31 -41.04 14.71
CA SER A 28 19.79 -39.72 14.29
C SER A 28 21.32 -39.67 14.40
N PRO A 29 22.07 -39.41 13.32
CA PRO A 29 23.50 -39.17 13.46
C PRO A 29 23.68 -37.86 14.26
N THR A 30 24.48 -37.94 15.32
CA THR A 30 24.89 -36.78 16.12
C THR A 30 25.47 -35.72 15.19
N ALA A 31 24.98 -34.49 15.29
CA ALA A 31 25.54 -33.36 14.54
C ALA A 31 27.05 -33.25 14.83
N PRO A 32 27.90 -33.05 13.81
CA PRO A 32 29.34 -32.93 14.03
C PRO A 32 29.63 -31.71 14.92
N SER A 33 30.27 -31.95 16.05
CA SER A 33 30.79 -30.91 16.93
C SER A 33 32.07 -30.33 16.33
N THR A 34 31.97 -29.18 15.67
CA THR A 34 33.13 -28.36 15.33
C THR A 34 33.47 -27.46 16.50
N SER A 35 34.58 -27.76 17.19
CA SER A 35 35.23 -26.81 18.08
C SER A 35 35.63 -25.56 17.29
N PRO A 36 35.36 -24.34 17.76
CA PRO A 36 35.77 -23.14 17.05
C PRO A 36 37.29 -23.01 17.13
N VAL A 37 37.96 -23.24 16.00
CA VAL A 37 39.36 -22.82 15.81
C VAL A 37 39.31 -21.31 15.57
N LEU A 38 39.84 -20.53 16.52
CA LEU A 38 40.10 -19.11 16.30
C LEU A 38 41.22 -18.97 15.26
N PRO A 39 41.01 -18.25 14.14
CA PRO A 39 42.10 -17.78 13.31
C PRO A 39 42.76 -16.60 14.04
N ASN A 40 44.02 -16.79 14.39
CA ASN A 40 44.90 -15.71 14.81
C ASN A 40 45.37 -15.01 13.54
N ASP A 41 44.67 -13.97 13.09
CA ASP A 41 45.11 -13.13 11.98
C ASP A 41 44.97 -11.64 12.29
N SER A 42 46.13 -11.01 12.40
CA SER A 42 46.34 -9.57 12.49
C SER A 42 46.07 -8.95 11.13
N GLY A 43 44.82 -8.62 10.85
CA GLY A 43 44.41 -7.91 9.66
C GLY A 43 43.13 -7.16 9.93
N SER A 44 43.18 -5.83 9.80
CA SER A 44 42.07 -4.89 9.92
C SER A 44 40.74 -5.53 9.48
N LEU A 45 39.87 -5.82 10.44
CA LEU A 45 38.48 -6.19 10.19
C LEU A 45 37.85 -4.98 9.50
N GLY A 46 37.85 -5.01 8.16
CA GLY A 46 36.99 -4.18 7.36
C GLY A 46 35.58 -4.39 7.89
N VAL A 47 35.08 -3.37 8.59
CA VAL A 47 33.70 -3.27 9.03
C VAL A 47 32.85 -3.59 7.81
N THR A 48 32.26 -4.78 7.78
CA THR A 48 31.19 -5.06 6.82
C THR A 48 30.19 -3.93 7.03
N PRO A 49 29.90 -3.08 6.02
CA PRO A 49 28.97 -1.99 6.23
C PRO A 49 27.67 -2.64 6.69
N LYS A 50 27.33 -2.46 7.97
CA LYS A 50 25.97 -2.70 8.43
C LYS A 50 25.15 -1.84 7.49
N HIS A 51 24.29 -2.42 6.67
CA HIS A 51 23.42 -1.63 5.80
C HIS A 51 22.66 -0.67 6.72
N THR A 52 23.12 0.57 6.79
CA THR A 52 22.48 1.62 7.57
C THR A 52 21.27 2.02 6.75
N PHE A 53 20.21 1.23 6.85
CA PHE A 53 18.90 1.71 6.44
C PHE A 53 18.66 2.93 7.33
N ALA A 54 18.59 4.10 6.70
CA ALA A 54 18.32 5.34 7.42
C ALA A 54 17.01 5.13 8.19
N GLU A 55 17.07 5.30 9.50
CA GLU A 55 15.89 5.20 10.36
C GLU A 55 14.97 6.37 9.98
N VAL A 56 13.72 6.05 9.63
CA VAL A 56 12.71 7.05 9.29
C VAL A 56 12.16 7.62 10.58
N PRO A 57 12.36 8.93 10.88
CA PRO A 57 11.80 9.52 12.09
C PRO A 57 10.27 9.46 12.04
N ILE A 58 9.64 8.93 13.09
CA ILE A 58 8.18 8.74 13.16
C ILE A 58 7.43 10.07 12.96
N ALA A 59 7.90 11.14 13.59
CA ALA A 59 7.28 12.46 13.49
C ALA A 59 7.32 13.01 12.05
N ASP A 60 8.45 12.84 11.36
CA ASP A 60 8.59 13.29 9.98
C ASP A 60 7.71 12.47 9.04
N ALA A 61 7.62 11.15 9.25
CA ALA A 61 6.72 10.29 8.50
C ALA A 61 5.24 10.63 8.71
N GLU A 62 4.83 10.96 9.94
CA GLU A 62 3.46 11.37 10.25
C GLU A 62 3.11 12.68 9.53
N VAL A 63 3.96 13.70 9.66
CA VAL A 63 3.76 14.99 8.97
C VAL A 63 3.70 14.80 7.46
N PHE A 64 4.63 14.03 6.90
CA PHE A 64 4.69 13.74 5.46
C PHE A 64 3.44 13.01 4.96
N ALA A 65 2.95 12.01 5.71
CA ALA A 65 1.73 11.30 5.39
C ALA A 65 0.49 12.24 5.44
N ILE A 66 0.42 13.13 6.42
CA ILE A 66 -0.68 14.10 6.55
C ILE A 66 -0.69 15.06 5.35
N GLU A 67 0.46 15.57 4.93
CA GLU A 67 0.55 16.42 3.73
C GLU A 67 0.18 15.65 2.45
N PHE A 68 0.61 14.40 2.33
CA PHE A 68 0.25 13.54 1.21
C PHE A 68 -1.26 13.33 1.09
N ILE A 69 -1.96 12.97 2.18
CA ILE A 69 -3.40 12.67 2.11
C ILE A 69 -4.24 13.90 1.75
N LYS A 70 -3.78 15.12 2.08
CA LYS A 70 -4.47 16.35 1.70
C LYS A 70 -4.60 16.47 0.18
N LEU A 71 -3.53 16.09 -0.52
CA LEU A 71 -3.44 16.14 -1.98
C LEU A 71 -4.08 14.90 -2.60
N TYR A 72 -3.78 13.72 -2.06
CA TYR A 72 -4.26 12.44 -2.57
C TYR A 72 -5.79 12.29 -2.42
N GLY A 73 -6.37 12.74 -1.31
CA GLY A 73 -7.81 12.65 -1.04
C GLY A 73 -8.67 13.78 -1.63
N SER A 74 -8.05 14.75 -2.30
CA SER A 74 -8.74 15.89 -2.93
C SER A 74 -8.83 15.71 -4.44
N PHE A 75 -9.99 16.01 -5.02
CA PHE A 75 -10.26 15.75 -6.42
C PHE A 75 -11.40 16.62 -6.97
N SER A 76 -11.21 17.15 -8.18
CA SER A 76 -12.22 18.00 -8.84
C SER A 76 -12.45 17.60 -10.31
N PRO A 77 -13.72 17.32 -10.70
CA PRO A 77 -14.12 17.08 -12.09
C PRO A 77 -13.96 18.26 -13.03
N ALA A 78 -13.84 19.47 -12.49
CA ALA A 78 -13.95 20.69 -13.29
C ALA A 78 -12.73 20.94 -14.20
N ASN A 79 -11.64 20.18 -14.03
CA ASN A 79 -10.44 20.32 -14.85
C ASN A 79 -10.61 19.64 -16.22
N PRO A 80 -9.96 20.15 -17.29
CA PRO A 80 -10.00 19.51 -18.62
C PRO A 80 -9.38 18.10 -18.68
N ASP A 81 -8.38 17.82 -17.84
CA ASP A 81 -7.79 16.48 -17.65
C ASP A 81 -7.65 16.22 -16.13
N PRO A 82 -8.77 15.90 -15.47
CA PRO A 82 -8.84 15.88 -14.01
C PRO A 82 -7.99 14.78 -13.39
N GLY A 83 -7.83 13.63 -14.07
CA GLY A 83 -6.97 12.55 -13.59
C GLY A 83 -5.50 12.94 -13.62
N ARG A 84 -5.04 13.55 -14.71
CA ARG A 84 -3.67 14.07 -14.78
C ARG A 84 -3.43 15.18 -13.77
N THR A 85 -4.36 16.12 -13.63
CA THR A 85 -4.27 17.21 -12.65
C THR A 85 -4.16 16.64 -11.24
N TRP A 86 -5.03 15.71 -10.86
CA TRP A 86 -5.01 15.08 -9.55
C TRP A 86 -3.69 14.36 -9.27
N MET A 87 -3.23 13.50 -10.18
CA MET A 87 -1.94 12.82 -9.99
C MET A 87 -0.78 13.79 -9.83
N SER A 88 -0.77 14.89 -10.60
CA SER A 88 0.32 15.86 -10.55
C SER A 88 0.49 16.53 -9.18
N THR A 89 -0.55 16.57 -8.34
CA THR A 89 -0.47 17.24 -7.03
C THR A 89 0.35 16.44 -6.02
N TRP A 90 0.37 15.10 -6.11
CA TRP A 90 1.00 14.24 -5.11
C TRP A 90 2.03 13.26 -5.68
N ARG A 91 2.10 13.04 -6.99
CA ARG A 91 2.97 12.01 -7.61
C ARG A 91 4.45 12.19 -7.28
N SER A 92 4.92 13.43 -7.12
CA SER A 92 6.31 13.72 -6.71
C SER A 92 6.64 13.25 -5.29
N LEU A 93 5.63 13.03 -4.44
CA LEU A 93 5.77 12.56 -3.05
C LEU A 93 5.73 11.04 -2.93
N ALA A 94 5.37 10.32 -3.99
CA ALA A 94 5.23 8.87 -3.97
C ALA A 94 6.28 8.17 -4.85
N MET A 95 6.41 6.86 -4.65
CA MET A 95 7.10 5.95 -5.57
C MET A 95 6.24 5.71 -6.83
N SER A 96 6.86 5.31 -7.94
CA SER A 96 6.17 5.09 -9.23
C SER A 96 5.01 4.11 -9.11
N GLU A 97 5.20 3.04 -8.35
CA GLU A 97 4.24 1.96 -8.14
C GLU A 97 2.92 2.47 -7.52
N VAL A 98 2.99 3.48 -6.65
CA VAL A 98 1.80 4.11 -6.07
C VAL A 98 1.02 4.87 -7.13
N SER A 99 1.73 5.56 -8.02
CA SER A 99 1.11 6.30 -9.12
C SER A 99 0.49 5.38 -10.18
N GLU A 100 1.17 4.30 -10.55
CA GLU A 100 0.67 3.30 -11.51
C GLU A 100 -0.58 2.59 -10.98
N ARG A 101 -0.60 2.26 -9.68
CA ARG A 101 -1.77 1.68 -9.04
C ARG A 101 -2.94 2.68 -9.02
N ALA A 102 -2.69 3.93 -8.66
CA ALA A 102 -3.69 4.98 -8.66
C ALA A 102 -4.29 5.25 -10.05
N GLU A 103 -3.48 5.18 -11.11
CA GLU A 103 -3.95 5.24 -12.50
C GLU A 103 -4.92 4.10 -12.81
N THR A 104 -4.58 2.88 -12.37
CA THR A 104 -5.42 1.68 -12.59
C THR A 104 -6.72 1.70 -11.78
N GLU A 105 -6.68 2.26 -10.57
CA GLU A 105 -7.83 2.32 -9.65
C GLU A 105 -8.62 3.64 -9.76
N PHE A 106 -8.26 4.51 -10.71
CA PHE A 106 -8.80 5.88 -10.80
C PHE A 106 -10.33 5.92 -10.80
N ASP A 107 -10.97 5.18 -11.70
CA ASP A 107 -12.44 5.15 -11.83
C ASP A 107 -13.11 4.59 -10.57
N ARG A 108 -12.46 3.65 -9.88
CA ARG A 108 -12.99 3.12 -8.62
C ARG A 108 -12.95 4.17 -7.51
N MET A 109 -11.89 4.95 -7.45
CA MET A 109 -11.71 5.97 -6.41
C MET A 109 -12.57 7.20 -6.66
N TRP A 110 -12.72 7.57 -7.93
CA TRP A 110 -13.23 8.88 -8.33
C TRP A 110 -14.44 8.83 -9.25
N GLY A 111 -14.83 7.68 -9.81
CA GLY A 111 -15.97 7.58 -10.72
C GLY A 111 -17.26 8.16 -10.13
N TRP A 112 -17.47 8.02 -8.82
CA TRP A 112 -18.62 8.62 -8.13
C TRP A 112 -18.67 10.16 -8.25
N THR A 113 -17.52 10.85 -8.29
CA THR A 113 -17.50 12.31 -8.47
C THR A 113 -18.02 12.70 -9.86
N TRP A 114 -17.80 11.85 -10.88
CA TRP A 114 -18.28 12.10 -12.24
C TRP A 114 -19.78 11.85 -12.29
N ASP A 115 -20.20 10.70 -11.75
CA ASP A 115 -21.59 10.28 -11.75
C ASP A 115 -22.49 11.25 -10.98
N GLN A 116 -21.99 11.78 -9.86
CA GLN A 116 -22.75 12.67 -8.98
C GLN A 116 -22.52 14.15 -9.26
N GLN A 117 -21.60 14.48 -10.17
CA GLN A 117 -21.19 15.87 -10.46
C GLN A 117 -20.77 16.60 -9.18
N ALA A 118 -19.87 15.98 -8.42
CA ALA A 118 -19.39 16.47 -7.13
C ALA A 118 -17.86 16.59 -7.12
N GLN A 119 -17.32 17.43 -6.26
CA GLN A 119 -15.88 17.50 -5.98
C GLN A 119 -15.59 17.16 -4.53
N ALA A 120 -14.42 16.58 -4.28
CA ALA A 120 -13.88 16.26 -2.97
C ALA A 120 -12.74 17.21 -2.63
N GLN A 121 -12.79 17.90 -1.50
CA GLN A 121 -11.77 18.87 -1.09
C GLN A 121 -11.63 18.91 0.43
N ASP A 122 -10.77 19.81 0.93
CA ASP A 122 -10.62 20.10 2.37
C ASP A 122 -10.38 18.85 3.22
N VAL A 123 -9.50 17.94 2.74
CA VAL A 123 -9.13 16.74 3.49
C VAL A 123 -8.37 17.15 4.76
N LEU A 124 -8.89 16.77 5.92
CA LEU A 124 -8.36 17.15 7.22
C LEU A 124 -8.34 15.94 8.16
N PRO A 125 -7.25 15.72 8.93
CA PRO A 125 -7.26 14.75 10.03
C PRO A 125 -8.36 15.08 11.04
N THR A 126 -9.03 14.05 11.56
CA THR A 126 -10.09 14.19 12.59
C THR A 126 -9.64 13.78 13.98
N GLY A 127 -8.43 13.24 14.10
CA GLY A 127 -7.86 12.76 15.35
C GLY A 127 -6.38 12.38 15.18
N PRO A 128 -5.75 11.84 16.25
CA PRO A 128 -4.36 11.42 16.19
C PRO A 128 -4.17 10.26 15.20
N ALA A 129 -3.03 10.24 14.51
CA ALA A 129 -2.67 9.11 13.66
C ALA A 129 -2.25 7.89 14.51
N GLN A 130 -2.48 6.70 13.98
CA GLN A 130 -1.95 5.46 14.55
C GLN A 130 -0.69 5.07 13.79
N ILE A 131 0.40 4.89 14.52
CA ILE A 131 1.72 4.63 13.93
C ILE A 131 2.12 3.17 14.15
N GLY A 132 2.54 2.50 13.07
CA GLY A 132 3.21 1.22 13.10
C GLY A 132 4.57 1.32 12.44
N ALA A 133 5.65 1.18 13.19
CA ALA A 133 7.00 1.13 12.62
C ALA A 133 7.32 -0.28 12.12
N SER A 134 8.04 -0.37 11.01
CA SER A 134 8.58 -1.60 10.45
C SER A 134 10.01 -1.34 9.96
N PHE A 135 10.75 -2.40 9.63
CA PHE A 135 12.13 -2.25 9.21
C PHE A 135 12.24 -1.38 7.94
N GLY A 136 12.76 -0.15 8.09
CA GLY A 136 12.97 0.80 6.99
C GLY A 136 11.72 1.60 6.54
N THR A 137 10.57 1.43 7.18
CA THR A 137 9.33 2.15 6.83
C THR A 137 8.44 2.41 8.04
N VAL A 138 7.63 3.47 7.97
CA VAL A 138 6.61 3.79 8.97
C VAL A 138 5.23 3.71 8.32
N THR A 139 4.33 2.91 8.87
CA THR A 139 2.91 2.90 8.52
C THR A 139 2.19 3.93 9.37
N VAL A 140 1.53 4.89 8.72
CA VAL A 140 0.75 5.96 9.33
C VAL A 140 -0.71 5.76 8.95
N ARG A 141 -1.58 5.53 9.94
CA ARG A 141 -3.03 5.45 9.73
C ARG A 141 -3.68 6.74 10.21
N VAL A 142 -4.30 7.47 9.30
CA VAL A 142 -4.88 8.79 9.58
C VAL A 142 -6.41 8.72 9.45
N PRO A 143 -7.16 8.82 10.57
CA PRO A 143 -8.58 9.13 10.47
C PRO A 143 -8.74 10.56 9.99
N ALA A 144 -9.54 10.75 8.94
CA ALA A 144 -9.69 12.03 8.27
C ALA A 144 -11.14 12.27 7.87
N ARG A 145 -11.41 13.46 7.38
CA ARG A 145 -12.65 13.81 6.69
C ARG A 145 -12.32 14.65 5.46
N ARG A 146 -13.21 14.63 4.49
CA ARG A 146 -13.18 15.55 3.33
C ARG A 146 -14.52 16.25 3.19
N TYR A 147 -14.53 17.43 2.61
CA TYR A 147 -15.74 18.12 2.23
C TYR A 147 -16.11 17.76 0.79
N VAL A 148 -17.33 17.28 0.59
CA VAL A 148 -17.87 16.93 -0.72
C VAL A 148 -18.88 18.00 -1.13
N LEU A 149 -18.67 18.62 -2.30
CA LEU A 149 -19.51 19.71 -2.81
C LEU A 149 -20.09 19.36 -4.18
N GLY A 150 -21.39 19.54 -4.36
CA GLY A 150 -22.04 19.42 -5.67
C GLY A 150 -21.70 20.60 -6.59
N LEU A 151 -21.41 20.32 -7.86
CA LEU A 151 -21.01 21.34 -8.85
C LEU A 151 -22.18 21.94 -9.63
N LEU A 152 -23.32 21.23 -9.72
CA LEU A 152 -24.50 21.73 -10.43
C LEU A 152 -25.35 22.61 -9.52
N ALA A 153 -25.86 23.74 -10.02
CA ALA A 153 -26.67 24.74 -9.30
C ALA A 153 -27.82 24.16 -8.45
N GLN A 154 -28.35 22.99 -8.81
CA GLN A 154 -29.41 22.29 -8.07
C GLN A 154 -28.90 21.43 -6.89
N ARG A 155 -27.59 21.24 -6.76
CA ARG A 155 -26.86 20.48 -5.74
C ARG A 155 -25.81 21.31 -4.96
N VAL A 156 -25.69 22.61 -5.24
CA VAL A 156 -24.69 23.51 -4.61
C VAL A 156 -24.95 23.71 -3.11
N ALA A 157 -26.18 23.46 -2.63
CA ALA A 157 -26.57 23.71 -1.24
C ALA A 157 -26.12 22.63 -0.23
N ASP A 158 -25.80 21.40 -0.66
CA ASP A 158 -25.77 20.25 0.25
C ASP A 158 -24.36 19.70 0.53
N GLY A 159 -23.36 20.57 0.50
CA GLY A 159 -22.00 20.13 0.80
C GLY A 159 -21.94 19.45 2.18
N HIS A 160 -21.26 18.30 2.26
CA HIS A 160 -21.23 17.50 3.48
C HIS A 160 -19.82 17.00 3.76
N TRP A 161 -19.57 16.72 5.03
CA TRP A 161 -18.34 16.07 5.47
C TRP A 161 -18.48 14.56 5.34
N GLU A 162 -17.54 13.94 4.63
CA GLU A 162 -17.41 12.49 4.53
C GLU A 162 -16.18 12.05 5.33
N ASN A 163 -16.34 11.04 6.18
CA ASN A 163 -15.24 10.47 6.95
C ASN A 163 -14.46 9.46 6.11
N LEU A 164 -13.14 9.51 6.25
CA LEU A 164 -12.18 8.68 5.54
C LEU A 164 -11.18 8.06 6.49
N HIS A 165 -10.64 6.93 6.10
CA HIS A 165 -9.48 6.32 6.73
C HIS A 165 -8.38 6.14 5.70
N PHE A 166 -7.22 6.73 5.98
CA PHE A 166 -6.02 6.55 5.19
C PHE A 166 -5.04 5.61 5.88
N GLU A 167 -4.42 4.70 5.12
CA GLU A 167 -3.22 3.98 5.53
C GLU A 167 -2.09 4.33 4.54
N VAL A 168 -1.05 4.99 5.04
CA VAL A 168 0.10 5.45 4.24
C VAL A 168 1.36 4.80 4.76
N VAL A 169 2.12 4.14 3.89
CA VAL A 169 3.45 3.60 4.22
C VAL A 169 4.50 4.56 3.69
N VAL A 170 5.30 5.12 4.61
CA VAL A 170 6.34 6.11 4.33
C VAL A 170 7.71 5.48 4.53
N GLY A 171 8.64 5.77 3.62
CA GLY A 171 10.01 5.28 3.69
C GLY A 171 11.01 6.26 3.06
N PRO A 172 12.31 5.96 3.10
CA PRO A 172 13.34 6.80 2.48
C PRO A 172 13.31 6.65 0.97
N ARG A 173 13.20 7.75 0.20
CA ARG A 173 13.18 7.76 -1.27
C ARG A 173 14.42 7.11 -1.90
N ARG A 174 15.57 7.17 -1.22
CA ARG A 174 16.83 6.56 -1.65
C ARG A 174 17.42 5.73 -0.51
N LEU A 175 17.86 4.51 -0.83
CA LEU A 175 18.54 3.64 0.12
C LEU A 175 19.99 4.11 0.33
N GLY A 176 20.42 4.20 1.59
CA GLY A 176 21.82 4.42 1.95
C GLY A 176 22.26 5.88 2.14
N ASP A 177 21.39 6.85 1.89
CA ASP A 177 21.68 8.28 2.17
C ASP A 177 21.04 8.73 3.48
N ALA A 178 21.86 9.32 4.36
CA ALA A 178 21.46 9.86 5.66
C ALA A 178 20.59 11.14 5.56
N ASN A 179 20.46 11.72 4.36
CA ASN A 179 19.59 12.86 4.06
C ASN A 179 18.33 12.37 3.32
N SER A 180 17.57 11.49 3.96
CA SER A 180 16.51 10.74 3.28
C SER A 180 15.30 11.63 2.99
N ASP A 181 15.18 12.14 1.76
CA ASP A 181 13.89 12.60 1.24
C ASP A 181 12.86 11.47 1.45
N LEU A 182 11.69 11.76 2.01
CA LEU A 182 10.66 10.74 2.24
C LEU A 182 9.88 10.46 0.94
N ALA A 183 9.32 9.26 0.85
CA ALA A 183 8.40 8.86 -0.20
C ALA A 183 7.28 7.97 0.33
N VAL A 184 6.11 8.05 -0.29
CA VAL A 184 5.01 7.11 -0.08
C VAL A 184 5.26 5.86 -0.92
N TYR A 185 5.29 4.70 -0.24
CA TYR A 185 5.44 3.36 -0.84
C TYR A 185 4.09 2.68 -1.08
N ARG A 186 3.08 3.04 -0.28
CA ARG A 186 1.72 2.54 -0.39
C ARG A 186 0.77 3.56 0.20
N ALA A 187 -0.37 3.75 -0.45
CA ALA A 187 -1.48 4.52 0.07
C ALA A 187 -2.77 3.74 -0.15
N GLU A 188 -3.61 3.68 0.89
CA GLU A 188 -4.99 3.21 0.78
C GLU A 188 -5.92 4.26 1.37
N MET A 189 -7.03 4.51 0.69
CA MET A 189 -8.11 5.39 1.14
C MET A 189 -9.40 4.57 1.19
N ARG A 190 -10.10 4.63 2.32
CA ARG A 190 -11.39 3.95 2.49
C ARG A 190 -12.42 4.93 3.05
N GLY A 191 -13.65 4.86 2.55
CA GLY A 191 -14.79 5.48 3.23
C GLY A 191 -15.00 4.81 4.58
N ALA A 192 -15.36 5.59 5.60
CA ALA A 192 -15.73 5.08 6.92
C ALA A 192 -17.11 4.41 6.90
#